data_AF-A0AA89BVC7-F1
#
_entry.id   AF-A0AA89BVC7-F1
#
_cell.length_a   1.000
_cell.length_b   1.000
_cell.length_c   1.000
_cell.angle_alpha   90.00
_cell.angle_beta   90.00
_cell.angle_gamma   90.00
#
_symmetry.space_group_name_H-M   'P 1'
#
loop_
_entity.id
_entity.type
_entity.pdbx_description
1 polymer ?
#
loop_
_entity_poly.entity_id
_entity_poly.type
_entity_poly.pdbx_seq_one_letter_code
_entity_poly.pdbx_strand_id
1 'polypeptide(L)'
;MAERMILRMFCCRHFVCASKEVINFCRLSMIIHTLCSDATRDVIKHFLGPTNIDITRQILSKTHHFKYGIRNVKIFPHEKSYFFPPANCTVDIEKADFSLMYKLFRNFDSPMLDAKEKAKWEKTPSDSDQGIVAALERIRNARNAFVAHPSSAKTDDQEFEDICKQLSISLKAIDSGLGTAHFDRIQEMKTIILDDSMVTTQLKLSESNRKLEETQRKLEAFEAVDTRTGNTKTFLSAKFRKEKYCVETEAFRTARQQLEEKKKLWILGKAGAGKTRLAVRLLYHFIVKCRGDIIVRKISKPSEIRNLYNANSEKNTILFVDDAFGKTVVDRNLAEKWCKAFDFINSLCKSGRATVGHLWILYTSRNYILQAASEEEVVLLKSVKDFVLDLSSQEHDLKHTEKHAILDIAH
;
A
#
# COMPACT_ATOMS: atom_id res chain seq x y z
N MET A 1 -7.54 -4.13 -32.03
CA MET A 1 -7.06 -5.46 -32.51
C MET A 1 -6.73 -6.43 -31.36
N ALA A 2 -6.53 -5.95 -30.12
CA ALA A 2 -6.38 -6.80 -28.93
C ALA A 2 -7.70 -7.37 -28.34
N GLU A 3 -8.86 -6.78 -28.65
CA GLU A 3 -10.16 -7.26 -28.13
C GLU A 3 -10.75 -8.44 -28.93
N ARG A 4 -10.27 -8.71 -30.15
CA ARG A 4 -10.74 -9.87 -30.94
C ARG A 4 -10.07 -11.20 -30.56
N MET A 5 -9.06 -11.17 -29.68
CA MET A 5 -8.38 -12.39 -29.23
C MET A 5 -9.06 -13.03 -28.01
N ILE A 6 -9.78 -12.24 -27.19
CA ILE A 6 -10.50 -12.74 -26.00
C ILE A 6 -11.85 -13.35 -26.38
N LEU A 7 -12.50 -12.85 -27.43
CA LEU A 7 -13.82 -13.35 -27.87
C LEU A 7 -13.79 -14.58 -28.79
N ARG A 8 -12.62 -14.98 -29.31
CA ARG A 8 -12.49 -16.25 -30.06
C ARG A 8 -12.29 -17.49 -29.17
N MET A 9 -12.06 -17.33 -27.87
CA MET A 9 -11.99 -18.46 -26.93
C MET A 9 -13.36 -19.01 -26.50
N PHE A 10 -14.46 -18.33 -26.82
CA PHE A 10 -15.79 -18.73 -26.36
C PHE A 10 -16.59 -19.63 -27.30
N CYS A 11 -16.04 -20.07 -28.44
CA CYS A 11 -16.83 -20.79 -29.45
C CYS A 11 -16.29 -22.15 -29.92
N CYS A 12 -15.28 -22.73 -29.25
CA CYS A 12 -14.88 -24.11 -29.51
C CYS A 12 -14.69 -24.87 -28.20
N ARG A 13 -15.51 -25.91 -28.00
CA ARG A 13 -15.21 -27.03 -27.09
C ARG A 13 -13.86 -27.61 -27.50
N HIS A 14 -12.78 -27.17 -26.87
CA HIS A 14 -11.47 -27.80 -26.86
C HIS A 14 -10.95 -27.61 -25.43
N PHE A 15 -10.71 -28.71 -24.73
CA PHE A 15 -9.93 -28.75 -23.50
C PHE A 15 -8.63 -27.99 -23.73
N VAL A 16 -8.52 -26.78 -23.17
CA VAL A 16 -7.23 -26.08 -23.12
C VAL A 16 -6.52 -26.66 -21.91
N CYS A 17 -5.88 -27.82 -22.12
CA CYS A 17 -5.02 -28.43 -21.12
C CYS A 17 -3.97 -27.40 -20.70
N ALA A 18 -3.93 -27.05 -19.41
CA ALA A 18 -2.96 -26.10 -18.90
C ALA A 18 -1.54 -26.56 -19.27
N SER A 19 -0.69 -25.64 -19.73
CA SER A 19 0.70 -25.97 -20.02
C SER A 19 1.40 -26.50 -18.77
N LYS A 20 2.38 -27.39 -18.93
CA LYS A 20 3.16 -27.95 -17.82
C LYS A 20 3.70 -26.87 -16.86
N GLU A 21 4.16 -25.74 -17.40
CA GLU A 21 4.65 -24.59 -16.61
C GLU A 21 3.58 -24.00 -15.66
N VAL A 22 2.32 -23.97 -16.10
CA VAL A 22 1.18 -23.49 -15.31
C VAL A 22 0.82 -24.51 -14.25
N ILE A 23 0.87 -25.80 -14.59
CA ILE A 23 0.63 -26.89 -13.64
C ILE A 23 1.69 -26.85 -12.52
N ASN A 24 2.97 -26.69 -12.87
CA ASN A 24 4.06 -26.56 -11.92
C ASN A 24 3.85 -25.35 -10.98
N PHE A 25 3.48 -24.20 -11.56
CA PHE A 25 3.12 -23.01 -10.78
C PHE A 25 1.98 -23.32 -9.79
N CYS A 26 0.89 -23.93 -10.25
CA CYS A 26 -0.25 -24.28 -9.39
C CYS A 26 0.15 -25.23 -8.26
N ARG A 27 0.95 -26.27 -8.56
CA ARG A 27 1.46 -27.22 -7.56
C ARG A 27 2.31 -26.53 -6.49
N LEU A 28 3.24 -25.67 -6.87
CA LEU A 28 4.03 -24.90 -5.90
C LEU A 28 3.18 -23.98 -5.05
N SER A 29 2.23 -23.29 -5.68
CA SER A 29 1.32 -22.40 -4.96
C SER A 29 0.52 -23.18 -3.91
N MET A 30 0.02 -24.38 -4.26
CA MET A 30 -0.65 -25.26 -3.32
C MET A 30 0.29 -25.69 -2.19
N ILE A 31 1.48 -26.22 -2.50
CA ILE A 31 2.46 -26.66 -1.47
C ILE A 31 2.76 -25.54 -0.47
N ILE A 32 3.02 -24.33 -0.96
CA ILE A 32 3.34 -23.18 -0.11
C ILE A 32 2.15 -22.75 0.74
N HIS A 33 0.94 -22.68 0.17
CA HIS A 33 -0.23 -22.17 0.88
C HIS A 33 -0.88 -23.19 1.82
N THR A 34 -0.76 -24.48 1.54
CA THR A 34 -1.32 -25.55 2.38
C THR A 34 -0.23 -26.18 3.24
N LEU A 35 0.65 -26.98 2.65
CA LEU A 35 1.59 -27.84 3.38
C LEU A 35 2.59 -27.03 4.22
N CYS A 36 3.18 -25.97 3.66
CA CYS A 36 4.10 -25.13 4.42
C CYS A 36 3.39 -24.32 5.51
N SER A 37 2.12 -23.92 5.29
CA SER A 37 1.30 -23.29 6.32
C SER A 37 0.99 -24.26 7.46
N ASP A 38 0.63 -25.50 7.14
CA ASP A 38 0.38 -26.57 8.12
C ASP A 38 1.62 -26.85 8.98
N ALA A 39 2.78 -27.05 8.34
CA ALA A 39 4.05 -27.25 9.05
C ALA A 39 4.39 -26.06 9.96
N THR A 40 4.17 -24.84 9.50
CA THR A 40 4.42 -23.63 10.31
C THR A 40 3.45 -23.52 11.49
N ARG A 41 2.20 -23.97 11.30
CA ARG A 41 1.19 -24.00 12.36
C ARG A 41 1.58 -25.00 13.45
N ASP A 42 2.11 -26.15 13.07
CA ASP A 42 2.61 -27.15 14.03
C ASP A 42 3.83 -26.62 14.80
N VAL A 43 4.73 -25.88 14.15
CA VAL A 43 5.81 -25.14 14.85
C VAL A 43 5.22 -24.19 15.88
N ILE A 44 4.24 -23.38 15.51
CA ILE A 44 3.60 -22.46 16.46
C ILE A 44 2.98 -23.23 17.64
N LYS A 45 2.23 -24.29 17.37
CA LYS A 45 1.58 -25.09 18.42
C LYS A 45 2.59 -25.76 19.36
N HIS A 46 3.72 -26.23 18.82
CA HIS A 46 4.78 -26.82 19.62
C HIS A 46 5.41 -25.82 20.59
N PHE A 47 5.70 -24.60 20.13
CA PHE A 47 6.43 -23.61 20.93
C PHE A 47 5.54 -22.68 21.77
N LEU A 48 4.31 -22.38 21.31
CA LEU A 48 3.38 -21.45 21.95
C LEU A 48 2.22 -22.14 22.67
N GLY A 49 2.03 -23.44 22.43
CA GLY A 49 1.00 -24.26 23.04
C GLY A 49 -0.02 -24.79 22.05
N PRO A 50 -0.67 -25.92 22.36
CA PRO A 50 -1.47 -26.70 21.40
C PRO A 50 -2.79 -26.02 21.01
N THR A 51 -3.31 -25.11 21.85
CA THR A 51 -4.60 -24.45 21.62
C THR A 51 -4.45 -22.95 21.35
N ASN A 52 -5.43 -22.38 20.64
CA ASN A 52 -5.55 -20.93 20.44
C ASN A 52 -5.55 -20.14 21.76
N ILE A 53 -6.07 -20.72 22.84
CA ILE A 53 -6.06 -20.11 24.18
C ILE A 53 -4.64 -20.05 24.74
N ASP A 54 -3.86 -21.13 24.61
CA ASP A 54 -2.48 -21.18 25.10
C ASP A 54 -1.60 -20.20 24.34
N ILE A 55 -1.73 -20.19 23.00
CA ILE A 55 -1.06 -19.24 22.11
C ILE A 55 -1.40 -17.80 22.53
N THR A 56 -2.69 -17.50 22.72
CA THR A 56 -3.14 -16.17 23.18
C THR A 56 -2.54 -15.80 24.52
N ARG A 57 -2.50 -16.73 25.48
CA ARG A 57 -1.91 -16.52 26.81
C ARG A 57 -0.42 -16.22 26.74
N GLN A 58 0.32 -16.94 25.90
CA GLN A 58 1.75 -16.71 25.67
C GLN A 58 2.02 -15.35 25.02
N ILE A 59 1.21 -14.96 24.03
CA ILE A 59 1.33 -13.63 23.40
C ILE A 59 1.04 -12.54 24.42
N LEU A 60 -0.02 -12.70 25.22
CA LEU A 60 -0.43 -11.72 26.22
C LEU A 60 0.57 -11.59 27.38
N SER A 61 1.19 -12.68 27.82
CA SER A 61 2.23 -12.62 28.87
C SER A 61 3.46 -11.82 28.43
N LYS A 62 3.70 -11.73 27.12
CA LYS A 62 4.80 -10.97 26.51
C LYS A 62 4.34 -9.68 25.83
N THR A 63 3.14 -9.18 26.13
CA THR A 63 2.56 -7.98 25.49
C THR A 63 3.46 -6.75 25.60
N HIS A 64 4.25 -6.60 26.66
CA HIS A 64 5.19 -5.48 26.79
C HIS A 64 6.25 -5.45 25.67
N HIS A 65 6.69 -6.61 25.18
CA HIS A 65 7.58 -6.71 24.02
C HIS A 65 6.83 -6.36 22.72
N PHE A 66 5.62 -6.87 22.52
CA PHE A 66 4.83 -6.58 21.31
C PHE A 66 4.30 -5.14 21.22
N LYS A 67 4.03 -4.48 22.36
CA LYS A 67 3.42 -3.14 22.41
C LYS A 67 4.46 -2.02 22.31
N TYR A 68 5.68 -2.22 22.80
CA TYR A 68 6.69 -1.15 22.91
C TYR A 68 8.06 -1.47 22.31
N GLY A 69 8.31 -2.69 21.82
CA GLY A 69 9.56 -2.95 21.12
C GLY A 69 9.83 -4.42 20.87
N ILE A 70 9.61 -4.86 19.63
CA ILE A 70 10.51 -5.81 19.01
C ILE A 70 10.97 -5.21 17.69
N ARG A 71 12.24 -4.85 17.73
CA ARG A 71 13.06 -4.39 16.60
C ARG A 71 13.09 -5.56 15.61
N ASN A 72 12.71 -5.31 14.36
CA ASN A 72 13.16 -5.97 13.11
C ASN A 72 12.03 -6.39 12.14
N VAL A 73 10.77 -6.63 12.57
CA VAL A 73 9.65 -6.83 11.61
C VAL A 73 8.48 -5.91 11.88
N LYS A 74 8.11 -5.12 10.87
CA LYS A 74 6.93 -4.26 10.91
C LYS A 74 5.66 -5.12 10.90
N ILE A 75 4.98 -5.21 12.04
CA ILE A 75 3.60 -5.70 12.13
C ILE A 75 2.67 -4.51 11.87
N PHE A 76 1.85 -4.59 10.83
CA PHE A 76 0.94 -3.51 10.46
C PHE A 76 -0.24 -3.40 11.43
N PRO A 77 -0.85 -2.21 11.59
CA PRO A 77 -1.99 -2.04 12.49
C PRO A 77 -3.15 -3.02 12.25
N HIS A 78 -3.42 -3.38 10.98
CA HIS A 78 -4.46 -4.36 10.64
C HIS A 78 -4.03 -5.81 10.93
N GLU A 79 -2.74 -6.12 10.95
CA GLU A 79 -2.22 -7.44 11.34
C GLU A 79 -2.28 -7.62 12.85
N LYS A 80 -2.17 -6.53 13.61
CA LYS A 80 -2.26 -6.57 15.08
C LYS A 80 -3.60 -7.13 15.55
N SER A 81 -4.71 -6.92 14.84
CA SER A 81 -5.99 -7.51 15.26
C SER A 81 -6.04 -9.03 15.15
N TYR A 82 -5.16 -9.65 14.35
CA TYR A 82 -5.03 -11.12 14.29
C TYR A 82 -4.28 -11.68 15.51
N PHE A 83 -3.32 -10.93 16.06
CA PHE A 83 -2.54 -11.34 17.23
C PHE A 83 -3.10 -10.83 18.56
N PHE A 84 -3.84 -9.72 18.52
CA PHE A 84 -4.44 -9.04 19.67
C PHE A 84 -5.92 -8.79 19.38
N PRO A 85 -6.75 -9.84 19.35
CA PRO A 85 -8.17 -9.69 19.11
C PRO A 85 -8.84 -8.96 20.30
N PRO A 86 -10.03 -8.37 20.11
CA PRO A 86 -10.77 -7.66 21.17
C PRO A 86 -10.97 -8.49 22.44
N ALA A 87 -11.26 -7.84 23.57
CA ALA A 87 -11.43 -8.52 24.86
C ALA A 87 -12.41 -9.70 24.75
N ASN A 88 -11.98 -10.87 25.24
CA ASN A 88 -12.65 -12.19 25.21
C ASN A 88 -12.53 -12.99 23.89
N CYS A 89 -11.75 -12.54 22.91
CA CYS A 89 -11.42 -13.34 21.72
C CYS A 89 -10.03 -13.98 21.84
N THR A 90 -9.83 -15.09 21.14
CA THR A 90 -8.53 -15.79 21.02
C THR A 90 -7.94 -15.61 19.63
N VAL A 91 -6.61 -15.70 19.53
CA VAL A 91 -5.91 -15.77 18.24
C VAL A 91 -6.41 -17.00 17.50
N ASP A 92 -6.81 -16.82 16.24
CA ASP A 92 -7.25 -17.93 15.38
C ASP A 92 -6.12 -18.35 14.43
N ILE A 93 -5.24 -19.24 14.91
CA ILE A 93 -4.07 -19.67 14.15
C ILE A 93 -4.43 -20.55 12.94
N GLU A 94 -5.63 -21.13 12.94
CA GLU A 94 -6.10 -21.95 11.82
C GLU A 94 -6.39 -21.09 10.59
N LYS A 95 -6.81 -19.83 10.79
CA LYS A 95 -7.05 -18.87 9.71
C LYS A 95 -5.84 -18.00 9.38
N ALA A 96 -4.75 -18.11 10.12
CA ALA A 96 -3.54 -17.34 9.85
C ALA A 96 -2.82 -17.91 8.63
N ASP A 97 -2.42 -17.04 7.70
CA ASP A 97 -1.55 -17.42 6.60
C ASP A 97 -0.09 -17.59 7.08
N PHE A 98 0.76 -18.14 6.22
CA PHE A 98 2.19 -18.30 6.51
C PHE A 98 2.85 -16.96 6.90
N SER A 99 2.49 -15.84 6.28
CA SER A 99 3.09 -14.52 6.55
C SER A 99 2.85 -14.08 8.00
N LEU A 100 1.60 -14.18 8.45
CA LEU A 100 1.19 -13.84 9.80
C LEU A 100 1.81 -14.80 10.81
N MET A 101 1.80 -16.11 10.53
CA MET A 101 2.42 -17.12 11.37
C MET A 101 3.94 -16.90 11.53
N TYR A 102 4.63 -16.64 10.43
CA TYR A 102 6.06 -16.31 10.45
C TYR A 102 6.33 -15.03 11.25
N LYS A 103 5.56 -13.95 11.02
CA LYS A 103 5.67 -12.70 11.78
C LYS A 103 5.44 -12.92 13.26
N LEU A 104 4.43 -13.71 13.64
CA LEU A 104 4.14 -14.04 15.02
C LEU A 104 5.31 -14.76 15.67
N PHE A 105 5.73 -15.88 15.09
CA PHE A 105 6.74 -16.74 15.68
C PHE A 105 8.10 -16.04 15.79
N ARG A 106 8.49 -15.28 14.76
CA ARG A 106 9.74 -14.51 14.78
C ARG A 106 9.74 -13.39 15.82
N ASN A 107 8.62 -12.69 15.98
CA ASN A 107 8.50 -11.67 17.03
C ASN A 107 8.21 -12.30 18.40
N PHE A 108 7.98 -13.60 18.50
CA PHE A 108 7.87 -14.24 19.78
C PHE A 108 9.26 -14.64 20.27
N ASP A 109 9.68 -14.08 21.40
CA ASP A 109 10.93 -14.49 22.05
C ASP A 109 10.75 -15.86 22.73
N SER A 110 10.79 -16.94 21.94
CA SER A 110 10.62 -18.30 22.47
C SER A 110 11.78 -18.66 23.40
N PRO A 111 11.51 -19.09 24.65
CA PRO A 111 12.56 -19.55 25.56
C PRO A 111 13.18 -20.87 25.10
N MET A 112 12.50 -21.62 24.22
CA MET A 112 13.00 -22.89 23.68
C MET A 112 13.94 -22.69 22.49
N LEU A 113 14.05 -21.47 21.95
CA LEU A 113 15.06 -21.13 20.94
C LEU A 113 16.28 -20.50 21.63
N ASP A 114 17.46 -21.05 21.38
CA ASP A 114 18.70 -20.48 21.88
C ASP A 114 19.11 -19.21 21.10
N ALA A 115 20.15 -18.52 21.59
CA ALA A 115 20.63 -17.30 20.95
C ALA A 115 21.20 -17.52 19.54
N LYS A 116 21.73 -18.72 19.25
CA LYS A 116 22.30 -19.04 17.94
C LYS A 116 21.20 -19.24 16.90
N GLU A 117 20.13 -19.95 17.25
CA GLU A 117 18.93 -20.11 16.43
C GLU A 117 18.27 -18.76 16.15
N LYS A 118 18.09 -17.92 17.19
CA LYS A 118 17.53 -16.57 17.02
C LYS A 118 18.38 -15.69 16.10
N ALA A 119 19.69 -15.88 16.06
CA ALA A 119 20.57 -15.13 15.17
C ALA A 119 20.43 -15.51 13.68
N LYS A 120 19.64 -16.54 13.34
CA LYS A 120 19.43 -17.00 11.95
C LYS A 120 18.29 -16.29 11.23
N TRP A 121 17.41 -15.57 11.94
CA TRP A 121 16.33 -14.81 11.30
C TRP A 121 16.86 -13.82 10.25
N GLU A 122 16.16 -13.69 9.12
CA GLU A 122 16.53 -12.85 7.95
C GLU A 122 17.86 -13.17 7.27
N LYS A 123 18.46 -14.31 7.57
CA LYS A 123 19.65 -14.77 6.87
C LYS A 123 19.27 -15.88 5.91
N THR A 124 19.95 -15.92 4.76
CA THR A 124 19.88 -17.07 3.86
C THR A 124 20.47 -18.28 4.56
N PRO A 125 19.67 -19.32 4.84
CA PRO A 125 20.19 -20.50 5.54
C PRO A 125 21.11 -21.32 4.65
N SER A 126 22.07 -22.00 5.25
CA SER A 126 22.82 -23.07 4.57
C SER A 126 21.91 -24.26 4.28
N ASP A 127 22.13 -24.96 3.17
CA ASP A 127 21.43 -26.22 2.84
C ASP A 127 21.67 -27.31 3.90
N SER A 128 22.80 -27.25 4.61
CA SER A 128 23.13 -28.20 5.69
C SER A 128 22.46 -27.87 7.02
N ASP A 129 21.89 -26.68 7.20
CA ASP A 129 21.30 -26.24 8.47
C ASP A 129 19.91 -26.86 8.65
N GLN A 130 19.81 -27.84 9.56
CA GLN A 130 18.56 -28.54 9.89
C GLN A 130 17.78 -27.89 11.04
N GLY A 131 18.15 -26.68 11.48
CA GLY A 131 17.41 -25.96 12.52
C GLY A 131 16.01 -25.53 12.07
N ILE A 132 15.07 -25.45 13.01
CA ILE A 132 13.68 -25.03 12.74
C ILE A 132 13.64 -23.59 12.19
N VAL A 133 14.49 -22.69 12.71
CA VAL A 133 14.56 -21.31 12.19
C VAL A 133 15.06 -21.28 10.75
N ALA A 134 16.08 -22.09 10.44
CA ALA A 134 16.59 -22.24 9.08
C ALA A 134 15.53 -22.81 8.12
N ALA A 135 14.73 -23.79 8.56
CA ALA A 135 13.63 -24.33 7.79
C ALA A 135 12.55 -23.25 7.49
N LEU A 136 12.15 -22.46 8.48
CA LEU A 136 11.18 -21.38 8.29
C LEU A 136 11.69 -20.27 7.36
N GLU A 137 12.97 -19.92 7.45
CA GLU A 137 13.60 -18.95 6.54
C GLU A 137 13.66 -19.45 5.09
N ARG A 138 13.94 -20.74 4.87
CA ARG A 138 13.88 -21.34 3.52
C ARG A 138 12.46 -21.30 2.95
N ILE A 139 11.44 -21.64 3.74
CA ILE A 139 10.03 -21.52 3.31
C ILE A 139 9.69 -20.06 2.99
N ARG A 140 10.10 -19.11 3.85
CA ARG A 140 9.90 -17.67 3.60
C ARG A 140 10.56 -17.25 2.29
N ASN A 141 11.80 -17.66 2.03
CA ASN A 141 12.54 -17.30 0.83
C ASN A 141 11.89 -17.88 -0.43
N ALA A 142 11.50 -19.16 -0.40
CA ALA A 142 10.77 -19.79 -1.50
C ALA A 142 9.45 -19.06 -1.78
N ARG A 143 8.66 -18.77 -0.74
CA ARG A 143 7.43 -17.99 -0.87
C ARG A 143 7.68 -16.61 -1.43
N ASN A 144 8.70 -15.89 -0.96
CA ASN A 144 8.97 -14.54 -1.44
C ASN A 144 9.45 -14.52 -2.90
N ALA A 145 10.30 -15.47 -3.30
CA ALA A 145 10.71 -15.63 -4.68
C ALA A 145 9.51 -15.92 -5.59
N PHE A 146 8.63 -16.83 -5.17
CA PHE A 146 7.49 -17.30 -5.97
C PHE A 146 6.27 -16.36 -5.95
N VAL A 147 5.96 -15.72 -4.81
CA VAL A 147 4.72 -14.93 -4.61
C VAL A 147 4.93 -13.44 -4.79
N ALA A 148 6.06 -12.87 -4.36
CA ALA A 148 6.22 -11.42 -4.30
C ALA A 148 6.51 -10.78 -5.66
N HIS A 149 7.08 -11.54 -6.62
CA HIS A 149 7.56 -11.05 -7.91
C HIS A 149 7.45 -12.02 -9.12
N PRO A 150 6.48 -12.94 -9.23
CA PRO A 150 6.38 -13.74 -10.46
C PRO A 150 6.02 -12.82 -11.63
N SER A 151 6.87 -12.76 -12.66
CA SER A 151 6.60 -12.04 -13.92
C SER A 151 5.41 -12.66 -14.68
N SER A 152 5.06 -13.90 -14.35
CA SER A 152 3.95 -14.67 -14.92
C SER A 152 3.53 -15.81 -13.99
N ALA A 153 2.30 -16.32 -14.14
CA ALA A 153 1.83 -17.53 -13.47
C ALA A 153 2.33 -18.81 -14.19
N LYS A 154 3.65 -18.91 -14.36
CA LYS A 154 4.35 -19.98 -15.06
C LYS A 154 5.67 -20.24 -14.37
N THR A 155 6.00 -21.51 -14.19
CA THR A 155 7.25 -21.96 -13.57
C THR A 155 7.81 -23.10 -14.39
N ASP A 156 9.04 -22.96 -14.87
CA ASP A 156 9.68 -24.03 -15.62
C ASP A 156 10.04 -25.23 -14.72
N ASP A 157 10.39 -26.35 -15.35
CA ASP A 157 10.65 -27.60 -14.62
C ASP A 157 11.86 -27.51 -13.69
N GLN A 158 12.91 -26.77 -14.07
CA GLN A 158 14.13 -26.66 -13.28
C GLN A 158 13.86 -25.82 -12.03
N GLU A 159 13.24 -24.65 -12.21
CA GLU A 159 12.82 -23.79 -11.10
C GLU A 159 11.85 -24.52 -10.16
N PHE A 160 10.91 -25.29 -10.72
CA PHE A 160 9.98 -26.11 -9.95
C PHE A 160 10.69 -27.12 -9.06
N GLU A 161 11.62 -27.89 -9.62
CA GLU A 161 12.35 -28.92 -8.89
C GLU A 161 13.28 -28.32 -7.83
N ASP A 162 13.95 -27.20 -8.12
CA ASP A 162 14.84 -26.52 -7.18
C ASP A 162 14.06 -25.98 -5.96
N ILE A 163 12.92 -25.34 -6.19
CA ILE A 163 12.05 -24.86 -5.10
C ILE A 163 11.50 -26.06 -4.31
N CYS A 164 11.01 -27.10 -4.98
CA CYS A 164 10.52 -28.30 -4.31
C CYS A 164 11.60 -28.94 -3.42
N LYS A 165 12.84 -29.02 -3.90
CA LYS A 165 13.97 -29.56 -3.12
C LYS A 165 14.22 -28.74 -1.85
N GLN A 166 14.22 -27.41 -1.94
CA GLN A 166 14.40 -26.52 -0.79
C GLN A 166 13.26 -26.66 0.24
N LEU A 167 12.01 -26.77 -0.24
CA LEU A 167 10.86 -27.02 0.61
C LEU A 167 10.91 -28.41 1.25
N SER A 168 11.31 -29.44 0.52
CA SER A 168 11.49 -30.80 1.04
C SER A 168 12.51 -30.85 2.18
N ILE A 169 13.67 -30.20 2.03
CA ILE A 169 14.69 -30.11 3.11
C ILE A 169 14.08 -29.43 4.35
N SER A 170 13.31 -28.37 4.15
CA SER A 170 12.71 -27.59 5.22
C SER A 170 11.63 -28.37 5.98
N LEU A 171 10.74 -29.05 5.25
CA LEU A 171 9.69 -29.88 5.86
C LEU A 171 10.30 -31.06 6.62
N LYS A 172 11.34 -31.71 6.07
CA LYS A 172 12.04 -32.80 6.75
C LYS A 172 12.69 -32.35 8.06
N ALA A 173 13.27 -31.15 8.09
CA ALA A 173 13.84 -30.57 9.31
C ALA A 173 12.75 -30.29 10.37
N ILE A 174 11.60 -29.76 9.96
CA ILE A 174 10.45 -29.54 10.85
C ILE A 174 9.92 -30.88 11.38
N ASP A 175 9.70 -31.86 10.51
CA ASP A 175 9.23 -33.20 10.87
C ASP A 175 10.15 -33.90 11.86
N SER A 176 11.46 -33.83 11.63
CA SER A 176 12.45 -34.42 12.53
C SER A 176 12.46 -33.71 13.90
N GLY A 177 12.21 -32.40 13.92
CA GLY A 177 12.19 -31.61 15.15
C GLY A 177 10.90 -31.77 15.96
N LEU A 178 9.77 -32.03 15.32
CA LEU A 178 8.44 -32.05 15.94
C LEU A 178 7.79 -33.44 16.01
N GLY A 179 8.29 -34.42 15.26
CA GLY A 179 7.66 -35.72 15.10
C GLY A 179 6.43 -35.69 14.17
N THR A 180 6.42 -34.80 13.17
CA THR A 180 5.35 -34.69 12.15
C THR A 180 5.74 -35.41 10.85
N ALA A 181 4.85 -35.43 9.84
CA ALA A 181 5.04 -36.15 8.57
C ALA A 181 4.63 -35.30 7.35
N HIS A 182 5.08 -34.05 7.29
CA HIS A 182 4.83 -33.14 6.16
C HIS A 182 5.68 -33.45 4.92
N PHE A 183 6.87 -34.02 5.09
CA PHE A 183 7.80 -34.37 4.03
C PHE A 183 7.21 -35.41 3.07
N ASP A 184 6.47 -36.39 3.56
CA ASP A 184 5.87 -37.41 2.68
C ASP A 184 4.79 -36.79 1.78
N ARG A 185 3.99 -35.88 2.35
CA ARG A 185 2.92 -35.15 1.63
C ARG A 185 3.46 -34.29 0.49
N ILE A 186 4.68 -33.76 0.57
CA ILE A 186 5.23 -32.97 -0.53
C ILE A 186 5.46 -33.82 -1.79
N GLN A 187 5.86 -35.09 -1.63
CA GLN A 187 6.10 -35.98 -2.78
C GLN A 187 4.80 -36.27 -3.53
N GLU A 188 3.70 -36.45 -2.79
CA GLU A 188 2.36 -36.56 -3.37
C GLU A 188 1.98 -35.27 -4.10
N MET A 189 2.13 -34.11 -3.45
CA MET A 189 1.76 -32.82 -4.04
C MET A 189 2.56 -32.43 -5.28
N LYS A 190 3.82 -32.91 -5.42
CA LYS A 190 4.61 -32.71 -6.65
C LYS A 190 3.99 -33.40 -7.86
N THR A 191 3.28 -34.50 -7.65
CA THR A 191 2.74 -35.35 -8.72
C THR A 191 1.22 -35.24 -8.87
N ILE A 192 0.56 -34.49 -7.99
CA ILE A 192 -0.89 -34.35 -7.98
C ILE A 192 -1.42 -33.95 -9.36
N ILE A 193 -2.45 -34.66 -9.82
CA ILE A 193 -3.14 -34.35 -11.06
C ILE A 193 -4.07 -33.18 -10.76
N LEU A 194 -3.89 -32.09 -11.50
CA LEU A 194 -4.75 -30.91 -11.42
C LEU A 194 -5.65 -30.90 -12.64
N ASP A 195 -6.96 -30.92 -12.41
CA ASP A 195 -7.93 -30.68 -13.48
C ASP A 195 -8.01 -29.18 -13.84
N ASP A 196 -8.62 -28.88 -14.99
CA ASP A 196 -8.73 -27.51 -15.50
C ASP A 196 -9.48 -26.58 -14.53
N SER A 197 -10.42 -27.09 -13.73
CA SER A 197 -11.17 -26.31 -12.74
C SER A 197 -10.29 -25.92 -11.56
N MET A 198 -9.49 -26.86 -11.05
CA MET A 198 -8.51 -26.62 -10.00
C MET A 198 -7.45 -25.61 -10.45
N VAL A 199 -6.90 -25.78 -11.66
CA VAL A 199 -5.94 -24.83 -12.23
C VAL A 199 -6.55 -23.44 -12.36
N THR A 200 -7.76 -23.34 -12.92
CA THR A 200 -8.46 -22.06 -13.09
C THR A 200 -8.71 -21.36 -11.76
N THR A 201 -9.14 -22.12 -10.75
CA THR A 201 -9.40 -21.60 -9.40
C THR A 201 -8.11 -21.09 -8.76
N GLN A 202 -7.03 -21.86 -8.87
CA GLN A 202 -5.73 -21.48 -8.32
C GLN A 202 -5.19 -20.20 -8.97
N LEU A 203 -5.29 -20.07 -10.29
CA LEU A 203 -4.85 -18.86 -11.01
C LEU A 203 -5.63 -17.62 -10.58
N LYS A 204 -6.96 -17.72 -10.43
CA LYS A 204 -7.80 -16.62 -9.94
C LYS A 204 -7.43 -16.21 -8.50
N LEU A 205 -7.14 -17.18 -7.65
CA LEU A 205 -6.71 -16.93 -6.28
C LEU A 205 -5.36 -16.21 -6.24
N SER A 206 -4.38 -16.69 -7.00
CA SER A 206 -3.06 -16.05 -7.12
C SER A 206 -3.16 -14.61 -7.65
N GLU A 207 -3.99 -14.35 -8.66
CA GLU A 207 -4.20 -13.01 -9.19
C GLU A 207 -4.84 -12.07 -8.16
N SER A 208 -5.82 -12.57 -7.40
CA SER A 208 -6.50 -11.81 -6.34
C SER A 208 -5.53 -11.46 -5.21
N ASN A 209 -4.70 -12.41 -4.78
CA ASN A 209 -3.67 -12.19 -3.76
C ASN A 209 -2.65 -11.15 -4.22
N ARG A 210 -2.21 -11.19 -5.50
CA ARG A 210 -1.31 -10.19 -6.08
C ARG A 210 -1.90 -8.77 -6.02
N LYS A 211 -3.18 -8.62 -6.39
CA LYS A 211 -3.90 -7.33 -6.32
C LYS A 211 -4.00 -6.82 -4.88
N LEU A 212 -4.24 -7.72 -3.92
CA LEU A 212 -4.30 -7.38 -2.50
C LEU A 212 -2.95 -6.87 -2.00
N GLU A 213 -1.86 -7.58 -2.28
CA GLU A 213 -0.50 -7.17 -1.88
C GLU A 213 -0.07 -5.85 -2.53
N GLU A 214 -0.43 -5.61 -3.79
CA GLU A 214 -0.14 -4.34 -4.47
C GLU A 214 -0.90 -3.17 -3.81
N THR A 215 -2.16 -3.40 -3.47
CA THR A 215 -3.00 -2.42 -2.77
C THR A 215 -2.44 -2.14 -1.37
N GLN A 216 -1.97 -3.18 -0.69
CA GLN A 216 -1.36 -3.09 0.63
C GLN A 216 -0.04 -2.32 0.57
N ARG A 217 0.83 -2.58 -0.41
CA ARG A 217 2.06 -1.79 -0.66
C ARG A 217 1.76 -0.32 -0.93
N LYS A 218 0.72 -0.02 -1.72
CA LYS A 218 0.26 1.36 -1.96
C LYS A 218 -0.20 2.04 -0.67
N LEU A 219 -0.91 1.31 0.19
CA LEU A 219 -1.34 1.80 1.50
C LEU A 219 -0.14 2.04 2.44
N GLU A 220 0.86 1.16 2.42
CA GLU A 220 2.06 1.29 3.26
C GLU A 220 3.00 2.40 2.82
N ALA A 221 3.20 2.58 1.51
CA ALA A 221 3.91 3.72 0.97
C ALA A 221 3.23 5.03 1.39
N PHE A 222 1.89 5.04 1.40
CA PHE A 222 1.11 6.14 1.94
C PHE A 222 1.35 6.36 3.45
N GLU A 223 1.43 5.29 4.25
CA GLU A 223 1.71 5.40 5.69
C GLU A 223 3.16 5.78 6.03
N ALA A 224 4.14 5.34 5.24
CA ALA A 224 5.58 5.52 5.48
C ALA A 224 6.09 6.93 5.11
N VAL A 225 5.39 7.64 4.24
CA VAL A 225 5.70 9.04 3.89
C VAL A 225 5.52 10.01 5.07
N ASP A 226 4.91 9.59 6.19
CA ASP A 226 4.48 10.54 7.24
C ASP A 226 4.73 10.09 8.70
N THR A 227 6.02 10.03 9.11
CA THR A 227 6.43 9.92 10.53
C THR A 227 6.89 11.24 11.15
N ARG A 228 6.91 12.37 10.40
CA ARG A 228 7.33 13.69 10.93
C ARG A 228 6.23 14.77 11.00
N THR A 229 5.01 14.55 10.50
CA THR A 229 4.02 15.64 10.38
C THR A 229 2.56 15.23 10.61
N GLY A 230 2.15 15.21 11.87
CA GLY A 230 0.81 14.80 12.32
C GLY A 230 -0.40 15.49 11.66
N ASN A 231 -0.25 16.65 11.01
CA ASN A 231 -1.39 17.37 10.42
C ASN A 231 -1.79 16.88 9.02
N THR A 232 -0.84 16.42 8.20
CA THR A 232 -1.15 15.98 6.82
C THR A 232 -1.70 14.55 6.82
N LYS A 233 -1.08 13.62 7.55
CA LYS A 233 -1.61 12.26 7.77
C LYS A 233 -3.03 12.26 8.30
N THR A 234 -3.31 13.02 9.36
CA THR A 234 -4.63 13.04 10.00
C THR A 234 -5.69 13.58 9.04
N PHE A 235 -5.38 14.66 8.31
CA PHE A 235 -6.28 15.25 7.33
C PHE A 235 -6.59 14.29 6.17
N LEU A 236 -5.54 13.72 5.58
CA LEU A 236 -5.66 12.82 4.45
C LEU A 236 -6.34 11.50 4.84
N SER A 237 -5.88 10.82 5.90
CA SER A 237 -6.48 9.55 6.36
C SER A 237 -7.94 9.69 6.80
N ALA A 238 -8.33 10.80 7.45
CA ALA A 238 -9.72 11.06 7.83
C ALA A 238 -10.64 11.28 6.62
N LYS A 239 -10.14 11.92 5.55
CA LYS A 239 -10.86 12.10 4.29
C LYS A 239 -10.92 10.81 3.46
N PHE A 240 -9.86 10.00 3.45
CA PHE A 240 -9.79 8.76 2.68
C PHE A 240 -10.68 7.63 3.21
N ARG A 241 -10.82 7.47 4.53
CA ARG A 241 -11.70 6.43 5.11
C ARG A 241 -13.16 6.54 4.66
N LYS A 242 -13.59 7.73 4.21
CA LYS A 242 -14.97 8.00 3.79
C LYS A 242 -15.20 7.86 2.27
N GLU A 243 -14.16 7.70 1.45
CA GLU A 243 -14.28 7.80 -0.01
C GLU A 243 -13.53 6.65 -0.71
N LYS A 244 -14.17 5.47 -0.75
CA LYS A 244 -13.58 4.22 -1.26
C LYS A 244 -13.50 4.13 -2.79
N TYR A 245 -14.31 4.92 -3.49
CA TYR A 245 -14.43 4.94 -4.95
C TYR A 245 -14.70 6.37 -5.45
N CYS A 246 -14.11 6.74 -6.59
CA CYS A 246 -14.25 8.07 -7.17
C CYS A 246 -14.09 7.99 -8.69
N VAL A 247 -15.03 8.61 -9.41
CA VAL A 247 -15.01 8.72 -10.87
C VAL A 247 -14.01 9.79 -11.29
N GLU A 248 -13.19 9.47 -12.29
CA GLU A 248 -12.24 10.41 -12.87
C GLU A 248 -12.98 11.40 -13.78
N THR A 249 -13.18 12.63 -13.29
CA THR A 249 -13.94 13.66 -14.01
C THR A 249 -13.05 14.50 -14.94
N GLU A 250 -13.65 15.20 -15.89
CA GLU A 250 -12.94 16.17 -16.73
C GLU A 250 -12.19 17.23 -15.91
N ALA A 251 -12.83 17.80 -14.89
CA ALA A 251 -12.19 18.74 -13.96
C ALA A 251 -10.93 18.13 -13.30
N PHE A 252 -10.97 16.84 -12.96
CA PHE A 252 -9.79 16.15 -12.42
C PHE A 252 -8.69 15.99 -13.45
N ARG A 253 -9.01 15.63 -14.69
CA ARG A 253 -8.01 15.50 -15.77
C ARG A 253 -7.32 16.83 -16.06
N THR A 254 -8.10 17.90 -16.19
CA THR A 254 -7.59 19.26 -16.41
C THR A 254 -6.73 19.72 -15.24
N ALA A 255 -7.20 19.54 -14.00
CA ALA A 255 -6.44 19.89 -12.81
C ALA A 255 -5.11 19.13 -12.72
N ARG A 256 -5.13 17.84 -13.05
CA ARG A 256 -3.93 16.99 -13.07
C ARG A 256 -2.90 17.51 -14.07
N GLN A 257 -3.34 17.77 -15.30
CA GLN A 257 -2.47 18.26 -16.36
C GLN A 257 -1.87 19.62 -15.99
N GLN A 258 -2.70 20.56 -15.54
CA GLN A 258 -2.22 21.89 -15.15
C GLN A 258 -1.24 21.85 -13.99
N LEU A 259 -1.49 21.04 -12.94
CA LEU A 259 -0.56 20.93 -11.82
C LEU A 259 0.75 20.26 -12.23
N GLU A 260 0.71 19.29 -13.16
CA GLU A 260 1.90 18.61 -13.67
C GLU A 260 2.76 19.52 -14.56
N GLU A 261 2.16 20.32 -15.43
CA GLU A 261 2.87 21.23 -16.34
C GLU A 261 3.34 22.50 -15.63
N LYS A 262 2.44 23.14 -14.88
CA LYS A 262 2.64 24.49 -14.35
C LYS A 262 3.20 24.52 -12.92
N LYS A 263 3.18 23.37 -12.22
CA LYS A 263 3.58 23.20 -10.80
C LYS A 263 2.84 24.08 -9.79
N LYS A 264 1.86 24.87 -10.24
CA LYS A 264 1.03 25.76 -9.44
C LYS A 264 -0.41 25.65 -9.94
N LEU A 265 -1.37 25.50 -9.02
CA LEU A 265 -2.79 25.41 -9.37
C LEU A 265 -3.67 26.03 -8.28
N TRP A 266 -4.67 26.80 -8.71
CA TRP A 266 -5.76 27.33 -7.91
C TRP A 266 -7.07 26.66 -8.30
N ILE A 267 -7.70 25.97 -7.35
CA ILE A 267 -9.03 25.39 -7.52
C ILE A 267 -10.04 26.32 -6.88
N LEU A 268 -10.85 26.97 -7.72
CA LEU A 268 -11.92 27.89 -7.32
C LEU A 268 -13.30 27.25 -7.49
N GLY A 269 -14.32 27.91 -6.97
CA GLY A 269 -15.71 27.45 -7.01
C GLY A 269 -16.52 27.92 -5.80
N LYS A 270 -17.84 27.81 -5.91
CA LYS A 270 -18.80 28.13 -4.85
C LYS A 270 -18.66 27.22 -3.62
N ALA A 271 -19.29 27.58 -2.51
CA ALA A 271 -19.38 26.68 -1.34
C ALA A 271 -20.02 25.35 -1.77
N GLY A 272 -19.48 24.22 -1.31
CA GLY A 272 -19.98 22.89 -1.68
C GLY A 272 -19.56 22.38 -3.07
N ALA A 273 -18.89 23.17 -3.91
CA ALA A 273 -18.47 22.77 -5.28
C ALA A 273 -17.40 21.65 -5.34
N GLY A 274 -17.07 20.99 -4.23
CA GLY A 274 -16.12 19.88 -4.23
C GLY A 274 -14.63 20.25 -4.33
N LYS A 275 -14.25 21.54 -4.23
CA LYS A 275 -12.86 22.01 -4.36
C LYS A 275 -11.83 21.22 -3.54
N THR A 276 -12.04 21.15 -2.21
CA THR A 276 -11.16 20.42 -1.29
C THR A 276 -11.15 18.92 -1.63
N ARG A 277 -12.26 18.37 -2.12
CA ARG A 277 -12.35 16.97 -2.53
C ARG A 277 -11.52 16.71 -3.78
N LEU A 278 -11.62 17.57 -4.79
CA LEU A 278 -10.80 17.52 -6.00
C LEU A 278 -9.31 17.67 -5.67
N ALA A 279 -8.97 18.64 -4.80
CA ALA A 279 -7.61 18.87 -4.35
C ALA A 279 -7.00 17.64 -3.65
N VAL A 280 -7.72 17.06 -2.67
CA VAL A 280 -7.29 15.84 -1.98
C VAL A 280 -7.11 14.67 -2.96
N ARG A 281 -8.00 14.55 -3.95
CA ARG A 281 -7.90 13.50 -4.98
C ARG A 281 -6.66 13.68 -5.87
N LEU A 282 -6.31 14.91 -6.24
CA LEU A 282 -5.09 15.21 -6.99
C LEU A 282 -3.83 14.87 -6.20
N LEU A 283 -3.80 15.26 -4.93
CA LEU A 283 -2.68 14.94 -4.03
C LEU A 283 -2.48 13.42 -3.94
N TYR A 284 -3.57 12.65 -3.81
CA TYR A 284 -3.52 11.20 -3.81
C TYR A 284 -2.93 10.63 -5.11
N HIS A 285 -3.41 11.13 -6.25
CA HIS A 285 -2.92 10.69 -7.55
C HIS A 285 -1.40 10.84 -7.68
N PHE A 286 -0.85 11.98 -7.27
CA PHE A 286 0.58 12.20 -7.34
C PHE A 286 1.38 11.38 -6.32
N ILE A 287 0.88 11.18 -5.10
CA ILE A 287 1.53 10.28 -4.12
C ILE A 287 1.66 8.86 -4.71
N VAL A 288 0.58 8.34 -5.30
CA VAL A 288 0.56 6.99 -5.88
C VAL A 288 1.40 6.91 -7.15
N LYS A 289 1.23 7.87 -8.09
CA LYS A 289 1.97 7.91 -9.36
C LYS A 289 3.48 7.97 -9.13
N CYS A 290 3.93 8.80 -8.18
CA CYS A 290 5.35 9.00 -7.89
C CYS A 290 5.92 8.04 -6.84
N ARG A 291 5.22 6.94 -6.49
CA ARG A 291 5.71 5.89 -5.56
C ARG A 291 6.31 6.41 -4.23
N GLY A 292 5.84 7.56 -3.72
CA GLY A 292 6.37 8.16 -2.49
C GLY A 292 7.61 9.06 -2.64
N ASP A 293 8.01 9.38 -3.88
CA ASP A 293 9.04 10.39 -4.20
C ASP A 293 8.50 11.82 -4.17
N ILE A 294 7.21 11.97 -3.85
CA ILE A 294 6.56 13.24 -3.61
C ILE A 294 6.02 13.32 -2.18
N ILE A 295 6.33 14.43 -1.51
CA ILE A 295 5.92 14.75 -0.15
C ILE A 295 4.77 15.74 -0.24
N VAL A 296 3.63 15.42 0.36
CA VAL A 296 2.50 16.36 0.45
C VAL A 296 2.51 17.02 1.84
N ARG A 297 2.30 18.34 1.88
CA ARG A 297 2.22 19.13 3.11
C ARG A 297 0.97 20.00 3.09
N LYS A 298 0.00 19.73 3.97
CA LYS A 298 -1.08 20.69 4.21
C LYS A 298 -0.54 21.85 5.05
N ILE A 299 -0.76 23.07 4.58
CA ILE A 299 -0.38 24.30 5.28
C ILE A 299 -1.64 25.10 5.58
N SER A 300 -1.76 25.57 6.82
CA SER A 300 -2.84 26.48 7.22
C SER A 300 -2.35 27.91 7.43
N LYS A 301 -1.07 28.10 7.73
CA LYS A 301 -0.46 29.42 7.98
C LYS A 301 0.81 29.63 7.15
N PRO A 302 1.03 30.85 6.62
CA PRO A 302 2.23 31.15 5.82
C PRO A 302 3.57 30.89 6.53
N SER A 303 3.62 31.08 7.86
CA SER A 303 4.83 30.82 8.66
C SER A 303 5.28 29.36 8.64
N GLU A 304 4.40 28.42 8.33
CA GLU A 304 4.73 26.99 8.30
C GLU A 304 5.59 26.62 7.09
N ILE A 305 5.58 27.43 6.02
CA ILE A 305 6.32 27.15 4.77
C ILE A 305 7.81 26.95 5.04
N ARG A 306 8.42 27.83 5.86
CA ARG A 306 9.86 27.78 6.16
C ARG A 306 10.27 26.54 6.93
N ASN A 307 9.36 25.97 7.72
CA ASN A 307 9.64 24.79 8.54
C ASN A 307 9.35 23.49 7.78
N LEU A 308 8.49 23.54 6.76
CA LEU A 308 7.99 22.36 6.05
C LEU A 308 8.67 22.13 4.70
N TYR A 309 9.20 23.18 4.08
CA TYR A 309 9.99 23.10 2.86
C TYR A 309 11.47 22.91 3.20
N ASN A 310 12.05 21.80 2.73
CA ASN A 310 13.48 21.54 2.84
C ASN A 310 14.09 21.62 1.43
N ALA A 311 14.88 22.67 1.18
CA ALA A 311 15.56 22.89 -0.10
C ALA A 311 16.61 21.79 -0.41
N ASN A 312 17.09 21.07 0.60
CA ASN A 312 18.07 19.99 0.44
C ASN A 312 17.41 18.60 0.28
N SER A 313 16.08 18.54 0.12
CA SER A 313 15.37 17.29 -0.12
C SER A 313 15.44 16.90 -1.60
N GLU A 314 15.84 15.66 -1.88
CA GLU A 314 15.80 15.07 -3.24
C GLU A 314 14.37 14.81 -3.73
N LYS A 315 13.39 14.81 -2.81
CA LYS A 315 11.97 14.56 -3.11
C LYS A 315 11.21 15.83 -3.47
N ASN A 316 10.29 15.70 -4.43
CA ASN A 316 9.35 16.75 -4.78
C ASN A 316 8.40 17.01 -3.60
N THR A 317 7.99 18.26 -3.39
CA THR A 317 7.10 18.65 -2.30
C THR A 317 5.88 19.39 -2.86
N ILE A 318 4.67 18.89 -2.59
CA ILE A 318 3.41 19.62 -2.85
C ILE A 318 2.96 20.31 -1.57
N LEU A 319 2.87 21.64 -1.59
CA LEU A 319 2.23 22.42 -0.54
C LEU A 319 0.75 22.58 -0.88
N PHE A 320 -0.13 22.11 0.01
CA PHE A 320 -1.57 22.22 -0.11
C PHE A 320 -2.12 23.27 0.86
N VAL A 321 -2.68 24.35 0.31
CA VAL A 321 -3.31 25.43 1.06
C VAL A 321 -4.81 25.34 0.88
N ASP A 322 -5.50 24.89 1.93
CA ASP A 322 -6.95 24.67 1.92
C ASP A 322 -7.69 25.91 2.42
N ASP A 323 -8.69 26.38 1.69
CA ASP A 323 -9.44 27.61 1.97
C ASP A 323 -8.51 28.83 2.18
N ALA A 324 -7.66 29.08 1.18
CA ALA A 324 -6.76 30.22 1.14
C ALA A 324 -7.54 31.53 1.34
N PHE A 325 -6.97 32.41 2.17
CA PHE A 325 -7.52 33.72 2.57
C PHE A 325 -8.79 33.68 3.44
N GLY A 326 -9.24 32.50 3.86
CA GLY A 326 -10.34 32.37 4.82
C GLY A 326 -11.42 31.39 4.35
N LYS A 327 -12.18 30.87 5.32
CA LYS A 327 -13.19 29.83 5.07
C LYS A 327 -14.53 30.37 4.59
N THR A 328 -14.97 31.48 5.16
CA THR A 328 -16.30 32.08 4.95
C THR A 328 -16.21 33.53 4.56
N VAL A 329 -15.29 34.28 5.16
CA VAL A 329 -15.00 35.68 4.89
C VAL A 329 -13.50 35.82 4.65
N VAL A 330 -13.09 36.85 3.92
CA VAL A 330 -11.67 37.17 3.75
C VAL A 330 -11.07 37.54 5.10
N ASP A 331 -10.04 36.80 5.51
CA ASP A 331 -9.17 37.17 6.62
C ASP A 331 -8.03 38.03 6.06
N ARG A 332 -8.16 39.35 6.25
CA ARG A 332 -7.24 40.34 5.69
C ARG A 332 -5.81 40.18 6.21
N ASN A 333 -5.64 39.88 7.49
CA ASN A 333 -4.33 39.67 8.10
C ASN A 333 -3.67 38.40 7.54
N LEU A 334 -4.46 37.36 7.32
CA LEU A 334 -3.99 36.14 6.68
C LEU A 334 -3.64 36.38 5.20
N ALA A 335 -4.43 37.17 4.47
CA ALA A 335 -4.17 37.52 3.08
C ALA A 335 -2.84 38.26 2.89
N GLU A 336 -2.60 39.32 3.67
CA GLU A 336 -1.34 40.07 3.62
C GLU A 336 -0.12 39.17 3.91
N LYS A 337 -0.26 38.27 4.90
CA LYS A 337 0.81 37.29 5.23
C LYS A 337 1.04 36.28 4.11
N TRP A 338 -0.01 35.86 3.40
CA TRP A 338 0.12 34.98 2.24
C TRP A 338 0.78 35.69 1.06
N CYS A 339 0.46 36.97 0.81
CA CYS A 339 1.11 37.77 -0.23
C CYS A 339 2.63 37.84 -0.02
N LYS A 340 3.06 38.19 1.20
CA LYS A 340 4.49 38.17 1.60
C LYS A 340 5.13 36.79 1.43
N ALA A 341 4.38 35.71 1.69
CA ALA A 341 4.87 34.36 1.48
C ALA A 341 4.94 33.96 0.00
N PHE A 342 4.07 34.48 -0.87
CA PHE A 342 4.16 34.26 -2.30
C PHE A 342 5.39 34.91 -2.89
N ASP A 343 5.75 36.11 -2.45
CA ASP A 343 7.00 36.73 -2.88
C ASP A 343 8.21 35.89 -2.49
N PHE A 344 8.20 35.34 -1.27
CA PHE A 344 9.22 34.40 -0.83
C PHE A 344 9.25 33.12 -1.70
N ILE A 345 8.10 32.48 -1.93
CA ILE A 345 8.00 31.30 -2.80
C ILE A 345 8.51 31.61 -4.22
N ASN A 346 8.07 32.71 -4.81
CA ASN A 346 8.49 33.13 -6.15
C ASN A 346 10.00 33.41 -6.20
N SER A 347 10.57 33.95 -5.13
CA SER A 347 12.03 34.16 -5.02
C SER A 347 12.81 32.85 -4.95
N LEU A 348 12.26 31.81 -4.31
CA LEU A 348 12.84 30.46 -4.31
C LEU A 348 12.83 29.86 -5.72
N CYS A 349 11.77 30.09 -6.49
CA CYS A 349 11.68 29.64 -7.88
C CYS A 349 12.65 30.38 -8.82
N LYS A 350 12.97 31.65 -8.56
CA LYS A 350 13.85 32.47 -9.41
C LYS A 350 15.35 32.32 -9.12
N SER A 351 15.72 31.96 -7.88
CA SER A 351 17.12 32.03 -7.41
C SER A 351 18.00 30.83 -7.78
N GLY A 352 17.52 29.86 -8.58
CA GLY A 352 18.31 28.72 -9.05
C GLY A 352 18.83 27.75 -7.97
N ARG A 353 18.68 28.07 -6.68
CA ARG A 353 19.02 27.21 -5.53
C ARG A 353 17.99 26.10 -5.31
N ALA A 354 16.74 26.34 -5.70
CA ALA A 354 15.84 25.27 -6.03
C ALA A 354 16.07 24.97 -7.52
N THR A 355 16.70 23.84 -7.84
CA THR A 355 16.52 23.23 -9.15
C THR A 355 15.02 23.21 -9.42
N VAL A 356 14.62 23.96 -10.46
CA VAL A 356 13.23 24.12 -10.89
C VAL A 356 12.68 22.72 -11.15
N GLY A 357 11.88 22.20 -10.22
CA GLY A 357 11.37 20.83 -10.26
C GLY A 357 10.77 20.32 -8.95
N HIS A 358 11.25 20.79 -7.79
CA HIS A 358 10.96 20.15 -6.51
C HIS A 358 9.84 20.76 -5.65
N LEU A 359 9.29 21.92 -5.99
CA LEU A 359 8.20 22.55 -5.21
C LEU A 359 6.97 22.79 -6.07
N TRP A 360 5.85 22.18 -5.68
CA TRP A 360 4.56 22.34 -6.33
C TRP A 360 3.56 22.92 -5.33
N ILE A 361 2.60 23.71 -5.79
CA ILE A 361 1.66 24.37 -4.88
C ILE A 361 0.23 24.28 -5.39
N LEU A 362 -0.66 23.87 -4.49
CA LEU A 362 -2.08 23.68 -4.74
C LEU A 362 -2.89 24.53 -3.76
N TYR A 363 -3.72 25.42 -4.28
CA TYR A 363 -4.61 26.28 -3.51
C TYR A 363 -6.06 25.89 -3.73
N THR A 364 -6.88 25.95 -2.69
CA THR A 364 -8.34 26.03 -2.84
C THR A 364 -8.83 27.34 -2.25
N SER A 365 -9.78 28.01 -2.91
CA SER A 365 -10.45 29.18 -2.34
C SER A 365 -11.83 29.35 -2.97
N ARG A 366 -12.64 30.27 -2.43
CA ARG A 366 -13.93 30.65 -3.02
C ARG A 366 -13.72 31.83 -3.97
N ASN A 367 -14.49 31.91 -5.05
CA ASN A 367 -14.36 32.96 -6.06
C ASN A 367 -14.42 34.36 -5.43
N TYR A 368 -15.44 34.62 -4.60
CA TYR A 368 -15.62 35.92 -3.96
C TYR A 368 -14.53 36.24 -2.92
N ILE A 369 -13.95 35.22 -2.27
CA ILE A 369 -12.86 35.41 -1.29
C ILE A 369 -11.58 35.80 -2.03
N LEU A 370 -11.25 35.08 -3.10
CA LEU A 370 -10.12 35.43 -3.95
C LEU A 370 -10.31 36.82 -4.55
N GLN A 371 -11.49 37.10 -5.11
CA GLN A 371 -11.79 38.39 -5.72
C GLN A 371 -11.60 39.55 -4.75
N ALA A 372 -12.20 39.47 -3.56
CA ALA A 372 -12.05 40.51 -2.53
C ALA A 372 -10.60 40.64 -2.01
N ALA A 373 -9.84 39.55 -1.91
CA ALA A 373 -8.41 39.61 -1.59
C ALA A 373 -7.56 40.22 -2.71
N SER A 374 -8.08 40.19 -3.95
CA SER A 374 -7.35 40.57 -5.17
C SER A 374 -7.64 42.01 -5.62
N GLU A 375 -8.78 42.58 -5.23
CA GLU A 375 -9.13 43.99 -5.42
C GLU A 375 -8.18 44.93 -4.65
N GLU A 376 -7.59 44.43 -3.55
CA GLU A 376 -6.61 45.18 -2.74
C GLU A 376 -5.16 44.99 -3.23
N GLU A 377 -4.83 43.93 -3.98
CA GLU A 377 -3.48 43.66 -4.50
C GLU A 377 -3.45 43.22 -5.98
N VAL A 378 -3.17 44.19 -6.86
CA VAL A 378 -3.08 44.02 -8.33
C VAL A 378 -2.04 42.98 -8.78
N VAL A 379 -0.99 42.74 -7.98
CA VAL A 379 0.08 41.78 -8.28
C VAL A 379 -0.42 40.34 -8.16
N LEU A 380 -1.30 40.07 -7.19
CA LEU A 380 -1.88 38.74 -6.98
C LEU A 380 -2.71 38.31 -8.18
N LEU A 381 -3.57 39.20 -8.71
CA LEU A 381 -4.40 38.98 -9.89
C LEU A 381 -3.60 38.56 -11.13
N LYS A 382 -2.47 39.24 -11.39
CA LYS A 382 -1.61 38.94 -12.54
C LYS A 382 -0.94 37.56 -12.42
N SER A 383 -0.63 37.14 -11.20
CA SER A 383 0.07 35.86 -10.92
C SER A 383 -0.84 34.64 -10.79
N VAL A 384 -2.16 34.83 -10.79
CA VAL A 384 -3.15 33.80 -10.52
C VAL A 384 -3.91 33.39 -11.79
N LYS A 385 -4.22 34.33 -12.71
CA LYS A 385 -5.05 34.06 -13.90
C LYS A 385 -4.62 32.85 -14.72
N ASP A 386 -3.32 32.63 -14.90
CA ASP A 386 -2.80 31.52 -15.71
C ASP A 386 -2.82 30.16 -15.00
N PHE A 387 -3.18 30.11 -13.73
CA PHE A 387 -3.12 28.92 -12.88
C PHE A 387 -4.46 28.58 -12.23
N VAL A 388 -5.58 29.12 -12.73
CA VAL A 388 -6.92 28.91 -12.15
C VAL A 388 -7.68 27.82 -12.89
N LEU A 389 -8.29 26.94 -12.10
CA LEU A 389 -9.37 26.05 -12.49
C LEU A 389 -10.61 26.41 -11.67
N ASP A 390 -11.66 26.91 -12.33
CA ASP A 390 -12.90 27.29 -11.67
C ASP A 390 -13.96 26.20 -11.81
N LEU A 391 -14.32 25.55 -10.69
CA LEU A 391 -15.35 24.52 -10.68
C LEU A 391 -16.78 25.07 -10.77
N SER A 392 -16.95 26.39 -10.89
CA SER A 392 -18.25 27.02 -11.08
C SER A 392 -18.56 27.44 -12.52
N SER A 393 -17.63 27.24 -13.46
CA SER A 393 -17.88 27.40 -14.89
C SER A 393 -18.62 26.18 -15.46
N GLN A 394 -19.57 26.41 -16.37
CA GLN A 394 -20.36 25.36 -17.04
C GLN A 394 -19.50 24.32 -17.78
N GLU A 395 -18.27 24.69 -18.16
CA GLU A 395 -17.28 23.82 -18.82
C GLU A 395 -16.80 22.64 -17.95
N HIS A 396 -17.03 22.70 -16.63
CA HIS A 396 -16.61 21.67 -15.68
C HIS A 396 -17.77 21.07 -14.88
N ASP A 397 -19.00 21.30 -15.34
CA ASP A 397 -20.16 20.58 -14.84
C ASP A 397 -20.04 19.09 -15.14
N LEU A 398 -20.47 18.26 -14.19
CA LEU A 398 -20.44 16.80 -14.34
C LEU A 398 -21.26 16.40 -15.58
N LYS A 399 -20.61 15.72 -16.52
CA LYS A 399 -21.28 15.15 -17.69
C LYS A 399 -22.30 14.10 -17.25
N HIS A 400 -23.34 13.90 -18.06
CA HIS A 400 -24.39 12.91 -17.77
C HIS A 400 -23.81 11.51 -17.49
N THR A 401 -22.78 11.11 -18.25
CA THR A 401 -22.05 9.85 -18.08
C THR A 401 -21.26 9.77 -16.77
N GLU A 402 -20.71 10.90 -16.29
CA GLU A 402 -19.97 10.96 -15.02
C GLU A 402 -20.95 10.92 -13.84
N LYS A 403 -22.11 11.59 -13.96
CA LYS A 403 -23.19 11.52 -12.95
C LYS A 403 -23.69 10.09 -12.79
N HIS A 404 -23.93 9.37 -13.88
CA HIS A 404 -24.32 7.96 -13.84
C HIS A 404 -23.25 7.09 -13.19
N ALA A 405 -21.98 7.21 -13.58
CA ALA A 405 -20.89 6.45 -12.97
C ALA A 405 -20.71 6.75 -11.46
N ILE A 406 -21.02 7.98 -11.01
CA ILE A 406 -21.01 8.33 -9.57
C ILE A 406 -22.18 7.66 -8.84
N LEU A 407 -23.36 7.59 -9.46
CA LEU A 407 -24.55 6.94 -8.90
C LEU A 407 -24.37 5.41 -8.82
N ASP A 408 -23.79 4.79 -9.84
CA ASP A 408 -23.50 3.34 -9.89
C ASP A 408 -22.49 2.90 -8.82
N ILE A 409 -21.66 3.84 -8.32
CA ILE A 409 -20.70 3.61 -7.24
C ILE A 409 -21.34 3.82 -5.85
N ALA A 410 -22.46 4.55 -5.78
CA ALA A 410 -23.16 4.86 -4.53
C ALA A 410 -24.17 3.76 -4.11
N HIS A 411 -24.54 2.87 -5.05
CA HIS A 411 -25.27 1.63 -4.82
C HIS A 411 -24.30 0.44 -4.68
#